data_AF-A0A2G4GYC8-F1
#
_entry.id   AF-A0A2G4GYC8-F1
#
_cell.length_a   1.000
_cell.length_b   1.000
_cell.length_c   1.000
_cell.angle_alpha   90.00
_cell.angle_beta   90.00
_cell.angle_gamma   90.00
#
_symmetry.space_group_name_H-M   'P 1'
#
loop_
_entity.id
_entity.type
_entity.pdbx_description
1 polymer ?
#
loop_
_entity_poly.entity_id
_entity_poly.type
_entity_poly.pdbx_seq_one_letter_code
_entity_poly.pdbx_strand_id
1 'polypeptide(L)' 'MESDLYKLLGVSKTASADDLKKAHRGLVRKFHPDVNKEPGADARFKEIQEAYDILTDPEKRKMYDQFGIAG' A
#
# COMPACT_ATOMS: atom_id res chain seq x y z
N MET A 1 16.61 -1.18 4.25
CA MET A 1 15.78 -1.98 3.32
C MET A 1 14.55 -1.16 3.07
N GLU A 2 14.53 -0.46 1.94
CA GLU A 2 13.47 0.50 1.61
C GLU A 2 12.08 -0.14 1.72
N SER A 3 11.22 0.53 2.46
CA SER A 3 9.79 0.28 2.55
C SER A 3 9.18 0.39 1.15
N ASP A 4 9.25 -0.67 0.34
CA ASP A 4 8.66 -0.74 -1.00
C ASP A 4 7.13 -0.81 -0.84
N LEU A 5 6.45 0.34 -0.85
CA LEU A 5 4.99 0.44 -0.83
C LEU A 5 4.35 -0.40 -1.95
N TYR A 6 5.04 -0.48 -3.09
CA TYR A 6 4.69 -1.33 -4.21
C TYR A 6 4.68 -2.81 -3.82
N LYS A 7 5.70 -3.30 -3.09
CA LYS A 7 5.73 -4.69 -2.61
C LYS A 7 4.67 -4.95 -1.55
N LEU A 8 4.39 -3.96 -0.71
CA LEU A 8 3.34 -4.07 0.30
C LEU A 8 1.96 -4.26 -0.35
N LEU A 9 1.67 -3.48 -1.39
CA LEU A 9 0.47 -3.66 -2.21
C LEU A 9 0.55 -4.88 -3.14
N GLY A 10 1.72 -5.49 -3.30
CA GLY A 10 1.94 -6.61 -4.22
C GLY A 10 1.82 -6.20 -5.69
N VAL A 11 2.18 -4.96 -6.01
CA VAL A 11 2.11 -4.40 -7.38
C VAL A 11 3.50 -4.01 -7.88
N SER A 12 3.62 -3.82 -9.19
CA SER A 12 4.84 -3.29 -9.81
C SER A 12 4.98 -1.77 -9.59
N LYS A 13 6.21 -1.24 -9.65
CA LYS A 13 6.45 0.22 -9.71
C LYS A 13 5.81 0.88 -10.94
N THR A 14 5.54 0.10 -11.98
CA THR A 14 4.84 0.52 -13.20
C THR A 14 3.31 0.36 -13.10
N ALA A 15 2.79 0.00 -11.93
CA ALA A 15 1.35 -0.21 -11.74
C ALA A 15 0.54 1.07 -12.00
N SER A 16 -0.58 0.89 -12.69
CA SER A 16 -1.55 1.94 -12.95
C SER A 16 -2.40 2.23 -11.70
N ALA A 17 -3.11 3.35 -11.70
CA ALA A 17 -4.06 3.67 -10.62
C ALA A 17 -5.14 2.58 -10.44
N ASP A 18 -5.55 1.94 -11.54
CA ASP A 18 -6.50 0.81 -11.51
C ASP A 18 -5.91 -0.43 -10.84
N ASP A 19 -4.64 -0.74 -11.09
CA ASP A 19 -3.93 -1.84 -10.45
C ASP A 19 -3.79 -1.60 -8.94
N LEU A 20 -3.41 -0.39 -8.54
CA LEU A 20 -3.34 0.02 -7.14
C LEU A 20 -4.70 -0.15 -6.44
N LYS A 21 -5.77 0.30 -7.09
CA LYS A 21 -7.13 0.20 -6.56
C LYS A 21 -7.64 -1.24 -6.49
N LYS A 22 -7.22 -2.12 -7.41
CA LYS A 22 -7.53 -3.55 -7.34
C LYS A 22 -6.77 -4.23 -6.20
N ALA A 23 -5.47 -3.98 -6.11
CA ALA A 23 -4.61 -4.54 -5.07
C ALA A 23 -5.07 -4.14 -3.67
N HIS A 24 -5.30 -2.85 -3.45
CA HIS A 24 -5.82 -2.32 -2.19
C HIS A 24 -7.15 -2.97 -1.80
N ARG A 25 -8.12 -3.07 -2.72
CA ARG A 25 -9.40 -3.73 -2.45
C ARG A 25 -9.24 -5.21 -2.07
N GLY A 26 -8.30 -5.92 -2.70
CA GLY A 26 -7.99 -7.31 -2.36
C GLY A 26 -7.37 -7.44 -0.96
N LEU A 27 -6.43 -6.56 -0.64
CA LEU A 27 -5.72 -6.57 0.65
C LEU A 27 -6.62 -6.11 1.80
N VAL A 28 -7.44 -5.08 1.60
CA VAL A 28 -8.46 -4.66 2.58
C VAL A 28 -9.35 -5.83 2.94
N ARG A 29 -9.88 -6.58 1.96
CA ARG A 29 -10.70 -7.76 2.26
C ARG A 29 -9.92 -8.88 2.96
N LYS A 30 -8.61 -9.00 2.73
CA LYS A 30 -7.78 -10.02 3.37
C LYS A 30 -7.40 -9.69 4.82
N PHE A 31 -7.27 -8.40 5.13
CA PHE A 31 -6.85 -7.89 6.44
C PHE A 31 -7.96 -7.14 7.19
N HIS A 32 -9.20 -7.15 6.69
CA HIS A 32 -10.33 -6.48 7.33
C HIS A 32 -10.60 -7.12 8.70
N PRO A 33 -10.82 -6.33 9.78
CA PRO A 33 -10.97 -6.86 11.14
C PRO A 33 -12.15 -7.83 11.30
N ASP A 34 -13.18 -7.71 10.45
CA ASP A 34 -14.32 -8.65 10.47
C ASP A 34 -13.96 -10.06 9.97
N VAL A 35 -12.95 -10.20 9.10
CA VAL A 35 -12.55 -11.49 8.50
C VAL A 35 -11.19 -11.98 9.00
N ASN A 36 -10.28 -11.06 9.36
CA ASN A 36 -8.98 -11.41 9.91
C ASN A 36 -8.85 -10.85 11.34
N LYS A 37 -8.78 -11.76 12.32
CA LYS A 37 -8.57 -11.47 13.74
C LYS A 37 -7.17 -11.83 14.22
N GLU A 38 -6.22 -12.02 13.30
CA GLU A 38 -4.84 -12.31 13.67
C GLU A 38 -4.20 -11.11 14.35
N PRO A 39 -3.44 -11.33 15.44
CA PRO A 39 -2.67 -10.26 16.06
C PRO A 39 -1.65 -9.71 15.05
N GLY A 40 -1.76 -8.41 14.74
CA GLY A 40 -0.93 -7.72 13.74
C GLY A 40 -1.63 -7.45 12.40
N ALA A 41 -2.86 -7.93 12.19
CA ALA A 41 -3.67 -7.59 11.02
C ALA A 41 -3.94 -6.07 10.93
N ASP A 42 -4.18 -5.39 12.05
CA ASP A 42 -4.33 -3.94 12.12
C ASP A 42 -3.10 -3.17 11.65
N ALA A 43 -1.90 -3.64 12.03
CA ALA A 43 -0.65 -3.01 11.62
C ALA A 43 -0.48 -3.11 10.10
N ARG A 44 -0.63 -4.31 9.54
CA ARG A 44 -0.61 -4.52 8.09
C ARG A 44 -1.68 -3.73 7.36
N PHE A 45 -2.90 -3.67 7.92
CA PHE A 45 -3.99 -2.90 7.34
C PHE A 45 -3.62 -1.42 7.24
N LYS A 46 -3.05 -0.83 8.31
CA LYS A 46 -2.57 0.55 8.29
C LYS A 46 -1.48 0.76 7.24
N GLU A 47 -0.48 -0.11 7.18
CA GLU A 47 0.58 -0.02 6.17
C GLU A 47 -0.02 -0.05 4.75
N ILE A 48 -1.00 -0.92 4.48
CA ILE A 48 -1.68 -1.04 3.18
C ILE A 48 -2.44 0.24 2.82
N GLN A 49 -3.10 0.87 3.79
CA GLN A 49 -3.79 2.14 3.57
C GLN A 49 -2.79 3.25 3.23
N GLU A 50 -1.70 3.34 3.99
CA GLU A 50 -0.66 4.34 3.78
C GLU A 50 0.03 4.17 2.41
N ALA A 51 0.35 2.93 2.04
CA ALA A 51 0.89 2.60 0.73
C ALA A 51 -0.04 3.04 -0.40
N TYR A 52 -1.34 2.75 -0.27
CA TYR A 52 -2.31 3.15 -1.27
C TYR A 52 -2.48 4.66 -1.34
N ASP A 53 -2.52 5.37 -0.22
CA ASP A 53 -2.65 6.83 -0.16
C ASP A 53 -1.46 7.55 -0.84
N ILE A 54 -0.25 7.07 -0.61
CA ILE A 54 0.96 7.62 -1.24
C ILE A 54 0.99 7.29 -2.73
N LEU A 55 0.69 6.04 -3.11
CA LEU A 55 0.84 5.59 -4.51
C LEU A 55 -0.32 6.02 -5.42
N THR A 56 -1.51 6.26 -4.86
CA THR A 56 -2.67 6.75 -5.63
C THR A 56 -2.62 8.25 -5.90
N ASP A 57 -1.89 9.00 -5.06
CA ASP A 57 -1.67 10.42 -5.23
C ASP A 57 -0.43 10.63 -6.11
N PRO A 58 -0.57 11.23 -7.31
CA PRO A 58 0.55 11.39 -8.23
C PRO A 58 1.66 12.30 -7.67
N GLU A 59 1.34 13.28 -6.82
CA GLU A 59 2.35 14.13 -6.18
C GLU A 59 3.10 13.37 -5.09
N LYS A 60 2.37 12.68 -4.20
CA LYS A 60 3.00 11.87 -3.13
C LYS A 60 3.80 10.71 -3.71
N ARG A 61 3.29 10.04 -4.75
CA ARG A 61 4.00 8.98 -5.47
C ARG A 61 5.28 9.51 -6.07
N LYS A 62 5.25 10.68 -6.69
CA LYS A 62 6.45 11.31 -7.26
C LYS A 62 7.48 11.63 -6.17
N MET A 63 7.04 12.19 -5.03
CA MET A 63 7.93 12.44 -3.89
C MET A 63 8.53 11.14 -3.34
N TYR A 64 7.71 10.10 -3.20
CA TYR A 64 8.14 8.79 -2.77
C TYR A 64 9.11 8.13 -3.75
N ASP A 65 8.85 8.21 -5.05
CA ASP A 65 9.74 7.67 -6.09
C ASP A 65 11.06 8.45 -6.17
N GLN A 66 11.06 9.74 -5.78
CA GLN A 66 12.23 10.62 -5.84
C GLN A 66 13.09 10.59 -4.55
N PHE A 67 12.46 10.46 -3.38
CA PHE A 67 13.12 10.60 -2.07
C PHE A 67 12.97 9.36 -1.16
N GLY A 68 12.11 8.40 -1.52
CA GLY A 68 11.75 7.27 -0.66
C GLY A 68 10.84 7.69 0.51
N ILE A 69 10.52 6.74 1.40
CA ILE A 69 9.79 7.01 2.67
C ILE A 69 10.69 7.69 3.72
N ALA A 70 12.01 7.66 3.52
CA ALA A 70 12.98 8.21 4.46
C ALA A 70 13.42 9.62 4.03
N GLY A 71 12.58 10.61 4.31
CA GLY A 71 13.01 11.99 4.53
C GLY A 71 13.22 12.22 6.02
#